data_AF-A0A2T0FLX8-F1
#
_entry.id   AF-A0A2T0FLX8-F1
#
_cell.length_a   1.000
_cell.length_b   1.000
_cell.length_c   1.000
_cell.angle_alpha   90.00
_cell.angle_beta   90.00
_cell.angle_gamma   90.00
#
_symmetry.space_group_name_H-M   'P 1'
#
loop_
_entity.id
_entity.type
_entity.pdbx_description
1 polymer ?
#
loop_
_entity_poly.entity_id
_entity_poly.type
_entity_poly.pdbx_seq_one_letter_code
_entity_poly.pdbx_strand_id
1 'polypeptide(L)'
;MSADESEKRFFKQGTWVVGSAAVTITAALLSRRSVRARMYRPKTFEANHIPPKFNMTKDAAFAMVDATLLSTGFFAFGVASTCWLMDVSSFEQFGRKMKAYWGAEEREKQVLKEADKEIDEAVQTWFK
;
A
#
# COMPACT_ATOMS: atom_id res chain seq x y z
N MET A 1 8.89 11.60 -22.14
CA MET A 1 8.66 10.14 -22.14
C MET A 1 7.75 9.85 -23.33
N SER A 2 8.12 8.95 -24.24
CA SER A 2 7.25 8.60 -25.36
C SER A 2 6.02 7.84 -24.85
N ALA A 3 4.88 8.00 -25.52
CA ALA A 3 3.62 7.38 -25.08
C ALA A 3 3.75 5.86 -24.93
N ASP A 4 4.43 5.22 -25.89
CA ASP A 4 4.66 3.76 -25.93
C ASP A 4 5.51 3.25 -24.72
N GLU A 5 6.42 4.07 -24.19
CA GLU A 5 7.23 3.67 -23.03
C GLU A 5 6.41 3.70 -21.72
N SER A 6 5.47 4.64 -21.62
CA SER A 6 4.59 4.79 -20.45
C SER A 6 3.61 3.62 -20.36
N GLU A 7 3.09 3.18 -21.50
CA GLU A 7 2.14 2.07 -21.59
C GLU A 7 2.79 0.74 -21.17
N LYS A 8 4.01 0.45 -21.66
CA LYS A 8 4.77 -0.74 -21.26
C LYS A 8 5.06 -0.78 -19.75
N ARG A 9 5.32 0.38 -19.15
CA ARG A 9 5.55 0.52 -17.71
C ARG A 9 4.27 0.24 -16.91
N PHE A 10 3.15 0.79 -17.35
CA PHE A 10 1.85 0.56 -16.72
C PHE A 10 1.48 -0.92 -16.71
N PHE A 11 1.67 -1.63 -17.84
CA PHE A 11 1.46 -3.07 -17.90
C PHE A 11 2.40 -3.85 -16.98
N LYS A 12 3.68 -3.49 -16.94
CA LYS A 12 4.66 -4.12 -16.05
C LYS A 12 4.33 -3.91 -14.57
N GLN A 13 3.85 -2.73 -14.19
CA GLN A 13 3.41 -2.46 -12.81
C GLN A 13 2.12 -3.23 -12.48
N GLY A 14 1.19 -3.33 -13.44
CA GLY A 14 -0.04 -4.09 -13.30
C GLY A 14 0.19 -5.58 -12.99
N THR A 15 1.22 -6.22 -13.54
CA THR A 15 1.52 -7.62 -13.21
C THR A 15 1.91 -7.82 -11.74
N TRP A 16 2.63 -6.86 -11.13
CA TRP A 16 2.95 -6.90 -9.70
C TRP A 16 1.72 -6.71 -8.82
N VAL A 17 0.79 -5.85 -9.25
CA VAL A 17 -0.50 -5.66 -8.55
C VAL A 17 -1.31 -6.94 -8.60
N VAL A 18 -1.45 -7.54 -9.78
CA VAL A 18 -2.19 -8.81 -9.94
C VAL A 18 -1.52 -9.93 -9.15
N GLY A 19 -0.19 -10.03 -9.16
CA GLY A 19 0.57 -11.01 -8.39
C GLY A 19 0.38 -10.86 -6.88
N SER A 20 0.53 -9.63 -6.36
CA SER A 20 0.30 -9.34 -4.93
C SER A 20 -1.15 -9.53 -4.51
N ALA A 21 -2.11 -9.23 -5.38
CA ALA A 21 -3.54 -9.50 -5.16
C ALA A 21 -3.79 -11.00 -5.05
N ALA A 22 -3.26 -11.81 -5.97
CA ALA A 22 -3.43 -13.26 -5.97
C ALA A 22 -2.86 -13.90 -4.69
N VAL A 23 -1.68 -13.44 -4.25
CA VAL A 23 -1.08 -13.87 -2.98
C VAL A 23 -1.97 -13.51 -1.79
N THR A 24 -2.48 -12.28 -1.74
CA THR A 24 -3.34 -11.80 -0.66
C THR A 24 -4.66 -12.56 -0.60
N ILE A 25 -5.29 -12.83 -1.74
CA ILE A 25 -6.51 -13.64 -1.83
C ILE A 25 -6.24 -15.06 -1.33
N THR A 26 -5.11 -15.66 -1.74
CA THR A 26 -4.73 -17.01 -1.28
C THR A 26 -4.52 -17.04 0.23
N ALA A 27 -3.84 -16.04 0.79
CA ALA A 27 -3.68 -15.88 2.23
C ALA A 27 -5.04 -15.75 2.95
N ALA A 28 -5.96 -14.95 2.41
CA ALA A 28 -7.30 -14.79 2.97
C ALA A 28 -8.12 -16.10 2.93
N LEU A 29 -8.00 -16.88 1.85
CA LEU A 29 -8.65 -18.18 1.73
C LEU A 29 -8.07 -19.21 2.71
N LEU A 30 -6.75 -19.24 2.88
CA LEU A 30 -6.08 -20.09 3.87
C LEU A 30 -6.50 -19.72 5.29
N SER A 31 -6.49 -18.43 5.63
CA SER A 31 -6.95 -17.93 6.92
C SER A 31 -8.42 -18.31 7.18
N ARG A 32 -9.30 -18.14 6.19
CA ARG A 32 -10.71 -18.55 6.30
C ARG A 32 -10.87 -20.05 6.57
N ARG A 33 -10.08 -20.89 5.90
CA ARG A 33 -10.08 -22.34 6.11
C ARG A 33 -9.52 -22.70 7.50
N SER A 34 -8.45 -22.03 7.91
CA SER A 34 -7.78 -22.18 9.21
C SER A 34 -8.73 -21.90 10.37
N VAL A 35 -9.46 -20.77 10.31
CA VAL A 35 -10.46 -20.40 11.32
C VAL A 35 -11.63 -21.39 11.35
N ARG A 36 -12.16 -21.77 10.18
CA ARG A 36 -13.30 -22.70 10.10
C ARG A 36 -12.98 -24.08 10.67
N ALA A 37 -11.76 -24.57 10.49
CA ALA A 37 -11.34 -25.87 11.00
C ALA A 37 -11.26 -25.95 12.53
N ARG A 38 -11.11 -24.80 13.21
CA ARG A 38 -11.00 -24.71 14.67
C ARG A 38 -12.30 -24.28 15.35
N MET A 39 -13.31 -23.89 14.58
CA MET A 39 -14.60 -23.47 15.11
C MET A 39 -15.36 -24.70 15.65
N TYR A 40 -15.68 -24.69 16.94
CA TYR A 40 -16.48 -25.75 17.54
C TYR A 40 -17.87 -25.80 16.89
N ARG A 41 -18.25 -26.99 16.39
CA ARG A 41 -19.59 -27.27 15.89
C ARG A 41 -20.17 -28.43 16.70
N PRO A 42 -21.13 -28.19 17.61
CA PRO A 42 -21.74 -29.25 18.39
C PRO A 42 -22.48 -30.20 17.45
N LYS A 43 -22.30 -31.51 17.64
CA LYS A 43 -23.13 -32.50 16.96
C LYS A 43 -24.49 -32.58 17.64
N THR A 44 -25.54 -32.85 16.88
CA THR A 44 -26.93 -32.94 17.37
C THR A 44 -27.15 -33.97 18.47
N PHE A 45 -26.23 -34.92 18.65
CA PHE A 45 -26.30 -35.99 19.65
C PHE A 45 -25.09 -36.04 20.60
N GLU A 46 -24.21 -35.02 20.60
CA GLU A 46 -23.15 -34.92 21.59
C GLU A 46 -23.71 -34.34 22.90
N ALA A 47 -23.34 -34.93 24.03
CA ALA A 47 -23.80 -34.47 25.33
C ALA A 47 -23.22 -33.08 25.65
N ASN A 48 -24.08 -32.09 25.91
CA ASN A 48 -23.73 -30.67 26.05
C ASN A 48 -22.85 -30.34 27.29
N HIS A 49 -22.50 -31.35 28.10
CA HIS A 49 -21.68 -31.19 29.31
C HIS A 49 -20.18 -31.32 29.05
N ILE A 50 -19.77 -31.82 27.88
CA ILE A 50 -18.35 -32.01 27.55
C ILE A 50 -17.81 -30.69 26.99
N PRO A 51 -16.89 -30.00 27.69
CA PRO A 51 -16.31 -28.77 27.18
C PRO A 51 -15.50 -29.06 25.92
N PRO A 52 -15.50 -28.14 24.94
CA PRO A 52 -14.70 -28.29 23.73
C PRO A 52 -13.22 -28.38 24.09
N LYS A 53 -12.51 -29.35 23.48
CA LYS A 53 -11.05 -29.47 23.65
C LYS A 53 -10.38 -28.28 22.94
N PHE A 54 -9.93 -27.31 23.71
CA PHE A 54 -9.18 -26.15 23.20
C PHE A 54 -7.69 -26.32 23.48
N ASN A 55 -6.84 -25.80 22.59
CA ASN A 55 -5.40 -25.72 22.84
C ASN A 55 -4.94 -24.27 22.63
N MET A 56 -4.87 -23.52 23.73
CA MET A 56 -4.56 -22.08 23.70
C MET A 56 -3.25 -21.75 22.99
N THR A 57 -2.20 -22.54 23.21
CA THR A 57 -0.89 -22.26 22.62
C THR A 57 -0.88 -22.50 21.11
N LYS A 58 -1.52 -23.58 20.64
CA LYS A 58 -1.63 -23.84 19.21
C LYS A 58 -2.54 -22.82 18.51
N ASP A 59 -3.68 -22.50 19.11
CA ASP A 59 -4.64 -21.56 18.53
C ASP A 59 -4.06 -20.14 18.44
N ALA A 60 -3.31 -19.70 19.46
CA ALA A 60 -2.58 -18.44 19.43
C ALA A 60 -1.52 -18.43 18.33
N ALA A 61 -0.72 -19.49 18.19
CA ALA A 61 0.32 -19.58 17.17
C ALA A 61 -0.27 -19.48 15.75
N PHE A 62 -1.35 -20.21 15.46
CA PHE A 62 -2.01 -20.10 14.17
C PHE A 62 -2.65 -18.73 13.93
N ALA A 63 -3.25 -18.12 14.95
CA ALA A 63 -3.82 -16.78 14.82
C ALA A 63 -2.75 -15.73 14.48
N MET A 64 -1.57 -15.81 15.10
CA MET A 64 -0.45 -14.91 14.80
C MET A 64 0.06 -15.10 13.36
N VAL A 65 0.18 -16.34 12.90
CA VAL A 65 0.59 -16.65 11.52
C VAL A 65 -0.43 -16.13 10.52
N ASP A 66 -1.71 -16.45 10.72
CA ASP A 66 -2.81 -16.01 9.85
C ASP A 66 -2.86 -14.47 9.79
N ALA A 67 -2.71 -13.80 10.94
CA ALA A 67 -2.70 -12.33 11.01
C ALA A 67 -1.50 -11.72 10.28
N THR A 68 -0.30 -12.23 10.50
CA THR A 68 0.94 -11.72 9.90
C THR A 68 0.95 -11.90 8.39
N LEU A 69 0.50 -13.07 7.92
CA LEU A 69 0.42 -13.36 6.48
C LEU A 69 -0.56 -12.42 5.79
N LEU A 70 -1.72 -12.21 6.41
CA LEU A 70 -2.79 -11.40 5.85
C LEU A 70 -2.42 -9.91 5.90
N SER A 71 -1.83 -9.41 6.98
CA SER A 71 -1.36 -8.02 7.10
C SER A 71 -0.23 -7.72 6.10
N THR A 72 0.72 -8.65 5.93
CA THR A 72 1.82 -8.49 4.98
C THR A 72 1.33 -8.51 3.54
N GLY A 73 0.39 -9.42 3.22
CA GLY A 73 -0.24 -9.47 1.91
C GLY A 73 -0.99 -8.17 1.57
N PHE A 74 -1.84 -7.70 2.48
CA PHE A 74 -2.57 -6.44 2.32
C PHE A 74 -1.63 -5.24 2.17
N PHE A 75 -0.56 -5.17 2.96
CA PHE A 75 0.42 -4.10 2.85
C PHE A 75 1.14 -4.12 1.50
N ALA A 76 1.62 -5.27 1.06
CA ALA A 76 2.28 -5.42 -0.23
C ALA A 76 1.35 -5.08 -1.40
N PHE A 77 0.10 -5.56 -1.37
CA PHE A 77 -0.90 -5.24 -2.37
C PHE A 77 -1.26 -3.75 -2.35
N GLY A 78 -1.39 -3.15 -1.16
CA GLY A 78 -1.65 -1.72 -1.00
C GLY A 78 -0.56 -0.87 -1.64
N VAL A 79 0.70 -1.13 -1.30
CA VAL A 79 1.86 -0.42 -1.87
C VAL A 79 1.91 -0.60 -3.40
N ALA A 80 1.84 -1.84 -3.89
CA ALA A 80 1.85 -2.10 -5.33
C ALA A 80 0.71 -1.39 -6.06
N SER A 81 -0.51 -1.42 -5.50
CA SER A 81 -1.68 -0.76 -6.06
C SER A 81 -1.53 0.76 -6.07
N THR A 82 -1.01 1.35 -5.00
CA THR A 82 -0.77 2.81 -4.94
C THR A 82 0.28 3.24 -5.97
N CYS A 83 1.38 2.49 -6.11
CA CYS A 83 2.40 2.77 -7.11
C CYS A 83 1.85 2.67 -8.54
N TRP A 84 0.96 1.70 -8.80
CA TRP A 84 0.33 1.51 -10.11
C TRP A 84 -0.67 2.62 -10.45
N LEU A 85 -1.54 2.99 -9.51
CA LEU A 85 -2.53 4.07 -9.71
C LEU A 85 -1.87 5.44 -9.89
N MET A 86 -0.77 5.70 -9.18
CA MET A 86 -0.03 6.95 -9.31
C MET A 86 0.99 6.93 -10.47
N ASP A 87 1.18 5.79 -11.14
CA ASP A 87 2.23 5.54 -12.14
C ASP A 87 3.61 6.03 -11.66
N VAL A 88 4.08 5.43 -10.58
CA VAL A 88 5.32 5.79 -9.90
C VAL A 88 6.23 4.56 -9.83
N SER A 89 7.45 4.70 -10.34
CA SER A 89 8.45 3.63 -10.29
C SER A 89 9.67 3.93 -9.42
N SER A 90 9.80 5.17 -8.92
CA SER A 90 10.93 5.61 -8.11
C SER A 90 10.46 6.51 -6.97
N PHE A 91 11.14 6.45 -5.82
CA PHE A 91 10.89 7.34 -4.68
C PHE A 91 11.00 8.83 -5.04
N GLU A 92 11.88 9.18 -5.97
CA GLU A 92 12.01 10.57 -6.41
C GLU A 92 10.77 11.02 -7.21
N GLN A 93 10.27 10.15 -8.10
CA GLN A 93 9.03 10.41 -8.85
C GLN A 93 7.82 10.46 -7.93
N PHE A 94 7.80 9.60 -6.90
CA PHE A 94 6.78 9.64 -5.86
C PHE A 94 6.75 11.00 -5.19
N GLY A 95 7.90 11.47 -4.70
CA GLY A 95 8.02 12.77 -4.04
C GLY A 95 7.56 13.92 -4.93
N ARG A 96 7.95 13.94 -6.20
CA ARG A 96 7.52 14.96 -7.16
C ARG A 96 6.00 14.92 -7.41
N LYS A 97 5.43 13.75 -7.67
CA LYS A 97 3.98 13.59 -7.88
C LYS A 97 3.17 13.90 -6.62
N MET A 98 3.66 13.54 -5.44
CA MET A 98 3.05 13.89 -4.15
C MET A 98 3.11 15.39 -3.88
N LYS A 99 4.24 16.05 -4.15
CA LYS A 99 4.38 17.51 -4.06
C LYS A 99 3.39 18.22 -4.99
N ALA A 100 3.26 17.74 -6.22
CA ALA A 100 2.27 18.26 -7.18
C ALA A 100 0.85 18.04 -6.67
N TYR A 101 0.53 16.85 -6.16
CA TYR A 101 -0.78 16.52 -5.60
C TYR A 101 -1.18 17.39 -4.40
N TRP A 102 -0.21 17.76 -3.56
CA TRP A 102 -0.43 18.69 -2.43
C TRP A 102 -0.36 20.18 -2.79
N GLY A 103 -0.18 20.52 -4.07
CA GLY A 103 -0.09 21.92 -4.52
C GLY A 103 1.18 22.64 -4.07
N ALA A 104 2.17 21.91 -3.53
CA ALA A 104 3.44 22.50 -3.10
C ALA A 104 4.25 23.04 -4.29
N GLU A 105 4.06 22.44 -5.48
CA GLU A 105 4.74 22.89 -6.70
C GLU A 105 4.31 24.31 -7.12
N GLU A 106 3.04 24.67 -6.92
CA GLU A 106 2.55 26.02 -7.23
C GLU A 106 3.11 27.05 -6.24
N ARG A 107 3.20 26.67 -4.95
CA ARG A 107 3.81 27.52 -3.92
C ARG A 107 5.30 27.72 -4.13
N GLU A 108 6.05 26.67 -4.47
CA GLU A 108 7.48 26.79 -4.81
C GLU A 108 7.68 27.74 -6.00
N LYS A 109 6.84 27.65 -7.04
CA LYS A 109 6.87 28.58 -8.19
C LYS A 109 6.53 30.02 -7.82
N GLN A 110 5.62 30.24 -6.87
CA GLN A 110 5.27 31.58 -6.39
C GLN A 110 6.42 32.20 -5.59
N VAL A 111 7.00 31.46 -4.65
CA VAL A 111 8.14 31.91 -3.84
C VAL A 111 9.36 32.21 -4.71
N LEU A 112 9.65 31.38 -5.71
CA LEU A 112 10.76 31.64 -6.64
C LEU A 112 10.54 32.92 -7.46
N LYS A 113 9.31 33.18 -7.91
CA LYS A 113 8.97 34.42 -8.62
C LYS A 113 9.04 35.66 -7.74
N GLU A 114 8.76 35.54 -6.45
CA GLU A 114 8.92 36.62 -5.49
C GLU A 114 10.40 36.91 -5.24
N ALA A 115 11.22 35.86 -5.04
CA ALA A 115 12.67 36.00 -4.86
C ALA A 115 13.38 36.62 -6.07
N ASP A 116 13.02 36.23 -7.30
CA ASP A 116 13.60 36.82 -8.51
C ASP A 116 13.31 38.33 -8.62
N LYS A 117 12.12 38.78 -8.22
CA LYS A 117 11.77 40.20 -8.20
C LYS A 117 12.58 40.98 -7.18
N GLU A 118 12.77 40.43 -5.98
CA GLU A 118 13.61 41.06 -4.94
C GLU A 118 15.07 41.19 -5.39
N ILE A 119 15.60 40.18 -6.09
CA ILE A 119 16.96 40.21 -6.64
C ILE A 119 17.08 41.27 -7.73
N ASP A 120 16.13 41.35 -8.66
CA ASP A 120 16.14 42.37 -9.73
C ASP A 120 16.05 43.79 -9.17
N GLU A 121 15.23 44.02 -8.14
CA GLU A 121 15.15 45.32 -7.44
C GLU A 121 16.47 45.68 -6.75
N ALA A 122 17.10 44.72 -6.07
CA ALA A 122 18.39 44.91 -5.41
C ALA A 122 19.51 45.23 -6.41
N VAL A 123 19.55 44.53 -7.55
CA VAL A 123 20.50 44.79 -8.64
C VAL A 123 20.31 46.19 -9.21
N GLN A 124 19.07 46.63 -9.46
CA GLN A 124 18.80 47.99 -9.96
C GLN A 124 19.21 49.08 -8.97
N THR A 125 19.07 48.86 -7.68
CA THR A 125 19.54 49.83 -6.67
C THR A 125 21.06 49.91 -6.58
N TRP A 126 21.79 48.84 -6.90
CA TRP A 126 23.25 48.81 -6.80
C TRP A 126 23.96 49.43 -8.00
N PHE A 127 23.28 49.45 -9.17
CA PHE A 127 23.79 50.07 -10.41
C PHE A 127 23.34 51.53 -10.62
N LYS A 128 22.64 52.12 -9.65
CA LYS A 128 22.33 53.57 -9.58
C LYS A 128 23.32 54.30 -8.69
#